data_AF-A0A0N0U6S5-F1
#
_entry.id   AF-A0A0N0U6S5-F1
#
_cell.length_a   1.000
_cell.length_b   1.000
_cell.length_c   1.000
_cell.angle_alpha   90.00
_cell.angle_beta   90.00
_cell.angle_gamma   90.00
#
_symmetry.space_group_name_H-M   'P 1'
#
loop_
_entity.id
_entity.type
_entity.pdbx_description
1 polymer ?
#
loop_
_entity_poly.entity_id
_entity_poly.type
_entity_poly.pdbx_seq_one_letter_code
_entity_poly.pdbx_strand_id
1 'polypeptide(L)'
;MQIAVWSIVPEIINEVKYSDALVPILNYTFNEIRNSIHCFHKYSPELQDSMFDFLYNSLMCINQVESSDFMRRIDICKFVLNEIRLKNNKNGYCERDCYLRLLGKSYVTLASLNKYEEVINLECTNDVYNSFCDYLWIANLDGDFRKSVFEIMKNLFLVCYKREEYQYVQIQWWTTVLQLLLNNNSKVRYETFLLVDHLPVHCTAIDCSHLNLLLSKFFQCNIRNTHPECMCIALFYWSIALLDNIDYEMDDTDVFNKCTNYDFFEPVEVSRICAEFLIENMKPYMDIILPDETIDWINSLLNVEFQKSISFRTLVRNYESYVPIFENKLHDILNPTYKNKLLQILSYEQYKDIKCTYNTST
;
A
#
# COMPACT_ATOMS: atom_id res chain seq x y z
N MET A 1 -26.53 -28.40 -2.21
CA MET A 1 -26.65 -28.83 -0.80
C MET A 1 -25.48 -28.36 0.06
N GLN A 2 -24.22 -28.43 -0.41
CA GLN A 2 -23.06 -27.91 0.35
C GLN A 2 -23.14 -26.39 0.66
N ILE A 3 -23.57 -25.55 -0.29
CA ILE A 3 -23.67 -24.08 -0.11
C ILE A 3 -24.52 -23.69 1.11
N ALA A 4 -25.71 -24.30 1.26
CA ALA A 4 -26.62 -24.01 2.37
C ALA A 4 -26.08 -24.42 3.74
N VAL A 5 -25.18 -25.42 3.78
CA VAL A 5 -24.53 -25.83 5.03
C VAL A 5 -23.52 -24.76 5.44
N TRP A 6 -22.68 -24.29 4.51
CA TRP A 6 -21.62 -23.31 4.78
C TRP A 6 -22.13 -21.91 5.13
N SER A 7 -23.26 -21.48 4.57
CA SER A 7 -23.87 -20.18 4.89
C SER A 7 -24.46 -20.11 6.31
N ILE A 8 -24.84 -21.25 6.89
CA ILE A 8 -25.46 -21.34 8.22
C ILE A 8 -24.39 -21.52 9.33
N VAL A 9 -23.19 -22.00 8.98
CA VAL A 9 -22.13 -22.22 10.00
C VAL A 9 -21.73 -20.95 10.76
N PRO A 10 -21.61 -19.75 10.14
CA PRO A 10 -21.34 -18.52 10.89
C PRO A 10 -22.44 -18.18 11.91
N GLU A 11 -23.71 -18.41 11.56
CA GLU A 11 -24.85 -18.21 12.46
C GLU A 11 -24.77 -19.19 13.64
N ILE A 12 -24.48 -20.46 13.36
CA ILE A 12 -24.26 -21.48 14.40
C ILE A 12 -23.10 -21.06 15.31
N ILE A 13 -21.95 -20.64 14.79
CA ILE A 13 -20.81 -20.17 15.61
C ILE A 13 -21.24 -19.05 16.56
N ASN A 14 -22.02 -18.08 16.06
CA ASN A 14 -22.49 -16.97 16.88
C ASN A 14 -23.45 -17.43 17.99
N GLU A 15 -24.29 -18.43 17.73
CA GLU A 15 -25.22 -19.00 18.72
C GLU A 15 -24.52 -19.87 19.78
N VAL A 16 -23.56 -20.72 19.39
CA VAL A 16 -22.82 -21.61 20.31
C VAL A 16 -21.54 -20.99 20.87
N LYS A 17 -21.33 -19.68 20.71
CA LYS A 17 -20.11 -18.97 21.15
C LYS A 17 -19.74 -19.15 22.63
N TYR A 18 -20.71 -19.46 23.48
CA TYR A 18 -20.53 -19.72 24.92
C TYR A 18 -20.78 -21.18 25.32
N SER A 19 -20.76 -22.10 24.35
CA SER A 19 -21.01 -23.54 24.55
C SER A 19 -19.73 -24.36 24.44
N ASP A 20 -19.65 -25.44 25.22
CA ASP A 20 -18.58 -26.46 25.11
C ASP A 20 -18.53 -27.13 23.73
N ALA A 21 -19.61 -27.04 22.93
CA ALA A 21 -19.68 -27.58 21.58
C ALA A 21 -18.91 -26.74 20.54
N LEU A 22 -18.53 -25.50 20.86
CA LEU A 22 -17.88 -24.59 19.92
C LEU A 22 -16.55 -25.14 19.40
N VAL A 23 -15.69 -25.60 20.30
CA VAL A 23 -14.33 -26.06 19.97
C VAL A 23 -14.35 -27.29 19.04
N PRO A 24 -15.15 -28.34 19.29
CA PRO A 24 -15.31 -29.44 18.33
C PRO A 24 -15.83 -29.00 16.95
N ILE A 25 -16.81 -28.09 16.90
CA ILE A 25 -17.40 -27.61 15.63
C ILE A 25 -16.37 -26.82 14.82
N LEU A 26 -15.62 -25.93 15.47
CA LEU A 26 -14.55 -25.17 14.82
C LEU A 26 -13.47 -26.10 14.26
N ASN A 27 -13.06 -27.12 15.03
CA ASN A 27 -12.09 -28.12 14.60
C ASN A 27 -12.53 -28.90 13.37
N TYR A 28 -13.73 -29.49 13.46
CA TYR A 28 -14.26 -30.32 12.40
C TYR A 28 -14.34 -29.51 11.10
N THR A 29 -14.96 -28.34 11.20
CA THR A 29 -15.18 -27.46 10.05
C THR A 29 -13.88 -26.95 9.45
N PHE A 30 -12.90 -26.54 10.27
CA PHE A 30 -11.57 -26.15 9.78
C PHE A 30 -10.88 -27.29 9.02
N ASN A 31 -10.92 -28.52 9.57
CA ASN A 31 -10.31 -29.69 8.92
C ASN A 31 -11.01 -30.03 7.61
N GLU A 32 -12.34 -29.92 7.53
CA GLU A 32 -13.09 -30.10 6.28
C GLU A 32 -12.68 -29.07 5.22
N ILE A 33 -12.61 -27.78 5.57
CA ILE A 33 -12.14 -26.74 4.64
C ILE A 33 -10.72 -27.08 4.16
N ARG A 34 -9.82 -27.39 5.10
CA ARG A 34 -8.41 -27.72 4.81
C ARG A 34 -8.28 -28.90 3.88
N ASN A 35 -8.96 -30.01 4.17
CA ASN A 35 -8.93 -31.21 3.33
C ASN A 35 -9.49 -30.95 1.93
N SER A 36 -10.42 -29.99 1.81
CA SER A 36 -11.09 -29.67 0.56
C SER A 36 -10.33 -28.65 -0.34
N ILE A 37 -9.19 -28.11 0.12
CA ILE A 37 -8.47 -27.01 -0.55
C ILE A 37 -8.01 -27.32 -1.97
N HIS A 38 -7.83 -28.59 -2.34
CA HIS A 38 -7.47 -29.01 -3.69
C HIS A 38 -8.63 -28.84 -4.69
N CYS A 39 -9.88 -28.82 -4.20
CA CYS A 39 -11.08 -28.62 -5.00
C CYS A 39 -11.58 -27.17 -5.00
N PHE A 40 -10.88 -26.24 -4.34
CA PHE A 40 -11.31 -24.84 -4.20
C PHE A 40 -11.70 -24.18 -5.52
N HIS A 41 -10.86 -24.35 -6.57
CA HIS A 41 -11.11 -23.81 -7.91
C HIS A 41 -12.42 -24.30 -8.57
N LYS A 42 -13.02 -25.39 -8.08
CA LYS A 42 -14.26 -25.97 -8.59
C LYS A 42 -15.49 -25.47 -7.82
N TYR A 43 -15.30 -24.82 -6.68
CA TYR A 43 -16.39 -24.30 -5.87
C TYR A 43 -16.93 -23.00 -6.45
N SER A 44 -18.24 -22.77 -6.25
CA SER A 44 -18.83 -21.49 -6.61
C SER A 44 -18.24 -20.38 -5.75
N PRO A 45 -18.19 -19.13 -6.25
CA PRO A 45 -17.68 -17.99 -5.49
C PRO A 45 -18.34 -17.87 -4.10
N GLU A 46 -19.66 -18.07 -4.01
CA GLU A 46 -20.43 -17.94 -2.76
C GLU A 46 -20.00 -18.98 -1.71
N LEU A 47 -19.66 -20.19 -2.17
CA LEU A 47 -19.16 -21.24 -1.30
C LEU A 47 -17.77 -20.91 -0.77
N GLN A 48 -16.89 -20.39 -1.62
CA GLN A 48 -15.56 -19.95 -1.21
C GLN A 48 -15.66 -18.78 -0.23
N ASP A 49 -16.54 -17.82 -0.47
CA ASP A 49 -16.75 -16.65 0.38
C ASP A 49 -17.26 -17.06 1.76
N SER A 50 -18.22 -18.00 1.81
CA SER A 50 -18.72 -18.57 3.06
C SER A 50 -17.61 -19.28 3.85
N MET A 51 -16.70 -19.98 3.16
CA MET A 51 -15.53 -20.60 3.80
C MET A 51 -14.55 -19.54 4.34
N PHE A 52 -14.33 -18.44 3.61
CA PHE A 52 -13.47 -17.35 4.06
C PHE A 52 -14.05 -16.63 5.28
N ASP A 53 -15.33 -16.27 5.24
CA ASP A 53 -16.02 -15.65 6.38
C ASP A 53 -16.04 -16.59 7.59
N PHE A 54 -16.23 -17.90 7.39
CA PHE A 54 -16.10 -18.88 8.48
C PHE A 54 -14.72 -18.84 9.14
N LEU A 55 -13.64 -18.90 8.34
CA LEU A 55 -12.28 -18.88 8.86
C LEU A 55 -11.98 -17.55 9.57
N TYR A 56 -12.44 -16.43 9.01
CA TYR A 56 -12.28 -15.11 9.61
C TYR A 56 -13.01 -15.01 10.95
N ASN A 57 -14.27 -15.41 10.99
CA ASN A 57 -15.08 -15.41 12.21
C ASN A 57 -14.50 -16.36 13.27
N SER A 58 -13.95 -17.50 12.86
CA SER A 58 -13.22 -18.42 13.74
C SER A 58 -12.02 -17.73 14.39
N LEU A 59 -11.20 -17.01 13.61
CA LEU A 59 -10.08 -16.22 14.13
C LEU A 59 -10.54 -15.14 15.11
N MET A 60 -11.66 -14.48 14.83
CA MET A 60 -12.21 -13.42 15.69
C MET A 60 -12.81 -13.97 16.98
N CYS A 61 -13.47 -15.14 16.94
CA CYS A 61 -14.02 -15.79 18.13
C CYS A 61 -12.91 -16.31 19.04
N ILE A 62 -11.87 -16.93 18.47
CA ILE A 62 -10.73 -17.46 19.24
C ILE A 62 -9.98 -16.33 19.97
N ASN A 63 -9.95 -15.11 19.43
CA ASN A 63 -9.35 -13.95 20.10
C ASN A 63 -10.02 -13.57 21.43
N GLN A 64 -11.25 -14.02 21.69
CA GLN A 64 -12.01 -13.66 22.89
C GLN A 64 -11.95 -14.74 23.98
N VAL A 65 -11.42 -15.93 23.68
CA VAL A 65 -11.37 -17.06 24.62
C VAL A 65 -9.94 -17.18 25.16
N GLU A 66 -9.75 -16.81 26.43
CA GLU A 66 -8.45 -16.84 27.09
C GLU A 66 -7.98 -18.28 27.31
N SER A 67 -6.86 -18.63 26.66
CA SER A 67 -5.84 -19.60 27.09
C SER A 67 -5.74 -21.00 26.44
N SER A 68 -6.75 -21.58 25.77
CA SER A 68 -6.60 -22.96 25.24
C SER A 68 -6.49 -23.11 23.72
N ASP A 69 -6.89 -22.11 22.91
CA ASP A 69 -7.02 -22.28 21.44
C ASP A 69 -5.99 -21.47 20.61
N PHE A 70 -4.90 -21.06 21.26
CA PHE A 70 -3.82 -20.28 20.64
C PHE A 70 -3.18 -21.02 19.45
N MET A 71 -2.96 -22.33 19.56
CA MET A 71 -2.38 -23.13 18.48
C MET A 71 -3.29 -23.23 17.26
N ARG A 72 -4.62 -23.31 17.45
CA ARG A 72 -5.56 -23.34 16.31
C ARG A 72 -5.59 -22.01 15.57
N ARG A 73 -5.53 -20.90 16.30
CA ARG A 73 -5.41 -19.58 15.68
C ARG A 73 -4.20 -19.54 14.75
N ILE A 74 -3.06 -20.07 15.21
CA ILE A 74 -1.84 -20.18 14.40
C ILE A 74 -2.06 -21.12 13.21
N ASP A 75 -2.70 -22.27 13.39
CA ASP A 75 -2.94 -23.24 12.32
C ASP A 75 -3.84 -22.66 11.21
N ILE A 76 -4.91 -21.95 11.56
CA ILE A 76 -5.76 -21.25 10.59
C ILE A 76 -4.92 -20.22 9.83
N CYS A 77 -4.14 -19.40 10.53
CA CYS A 77 -3.34 -18.36 9.87
C CYS A 77 -2.26 -18.99 8.94
N LYS A 78 -1.58 -20.05 9.38
CA LYS A 78 -0.62 -20.79 8.55
C LYS A 78 -1.29 -21.39 7.32
N PHE A 79 -2.47 -21.98 7.48
CA PHE A 79 -3.25 -22.52 6.36
C PHE A 79 -3.59 -21.42 5.35
N VAL A 80 -4.04 -20.25 5.81
CA VAL A 80 -4.33 -19.11 4.93
C VAL A 80 -3.08 -18.63 4.19
N LEU A 81 -1.98 -18.36 4.90
CA LEU A 81 -0.78 -17.76 4.31
C LEU A 81 0.04 -18.73 3.44
N ASN A 82 0.06 -20.03 3.77
CA ASN A 82 0.91 -21.00 3.10
C ASN A 82 0.16 -21.92 2.13
N GLU A 83 -1.17 -22.06 2.25
CA GLU A 83 -1.93 -22.94 1.38
C GLU A 83 -2.95 -22.18 0.53
N ILE A 84 -3.74 -21.26 1.11
CA ILE A 84 -4.74 -20.49 0.36
C ILE A 84 -4.07 -19.42 -0.51
N ARG A 85 -3.21 -18.57 0.06
CA ARG A 85 -2.55 -17.45 -0.65
C ARG A 85 -1.85 -17.92 -1.94
N LEU A 86 -1.12 -19.03 -1.86
CA LEU A 86 -0.37 -19.58 -3.00
C LEU A 86 -1.26 -20.04 -4.17
N LYS A 87 -2.57 -20.12 -3.97
CA LYS A 87 -3.54 -20.47 -5.02
C LYS A 87 -4.29 -19.26 -5.60
N ASN A 88 -4.01 -18.03 -5.15
CA ASN A 88 -4.68 -16.80 -5.60
C ASN A 88 -4.79 -16.72 -7.13
N ASN A 89 -3.67 -16.93 -7.83
CA ASN A 89 -3.57 -16.81 -9.29
C ASN A 89 -4.39 -17.87 -10.06
N LYS A 90 -4.88 -18.92 -9.39
CA LYS A 90 -5.64 -20.01 -10.02
C LYS A 90 -7.15 -19.89 -9.81
N ASN A 91 -7.59 -19.08 -8.85
CA ASN A 91 -8.94 -19.15 -8.31
C ASN A 91 -9.73 -17.83 -8.38
N GLY A 92 -9.08 -16.71 -8.70
CA GLY A 92 -9.74 -15.42 -8.94
C GLY A 92 -10.48 -14.84 -7.73
N TYR A 93 -10.16 -15.24 -6.49
CA TYR A 93 -10.73 -14.63 -5.27
C TYR A 93 -9.88 -13.50 -4.69
N CYS A 94 -8.76 -13.16 -5.31
CA CYS A 94 -7.77 -12.21 -4.77
C CYS A 94 -8.35 -10.81 -4.48
N GLU A 95 -9.40 -10.40 -5.19
CA GLU A 95 -10.03 -9.08 -5.02
C GLU A 95 -11.29 -9.12 -4.13
N ARG A 96 -11.67 -10.29 -3.62
CA ARG A 96 -12.90 -10.44 -2.83
C ARG A 96 -12.67 -10.04 -1.38
N ASP A 97 -13.59 -9.24 -0.85
CA ASP A 97 -13.52 -8.67 0.49
C ASP A 97 -13.35 -9.73 1.60
N CYS A 98 -14.16 -10.79 1.61
CA CYS A 98 -14.07 -11.85 2.62
C CYS A 98 -12.69 -12.53 2.65
N TYR A 99 -12.09 -12.76 1.48
CA TYR A 99 -10.75 -13.29 1.36
C TYR A 99 -9.72 -12.31 1.89
N LEU A 100 -9.77 -11.05 1.46
CA LEU A 100 -8.82 -10.04 1.89
C LEU A 100 -8.89 -9.83 3.41
N ARG A 101 -10.10 -9.70 3.98
CA ARG A 101 -10.29 -9.64 5.44
C ARG A 101 -9.61 -10.80 6.16
N LEU A 102 -9.79 -12.02 5.66
CA LEU A 102 -9.12 -13.21 6.19
C LEU A 102 -7.60 -13.15 6.05
N LEU A 103 -7.10 -12.79 4.86
CA LEU A 103 -5.67 -12.72 4.54
C LEU A 103 -4.95 -11.73 5.46
N GLY A 104 -5.43 -10.49 5.51
CA GLY A 104 -4.85 -9.43 6.33
C GLY A 104 -4.91 -9.77 7.83
N LYS A 105 -6.05 -10.30 8.31
CA LYS A 105 -6.17 -10.71 9.72
C LYS A 105 -5.23 -11.85 10.08
N SER A 106 -5.04 -12.80 9.17
CA SER A 106 -4.13 -13.94 9.35
C SER A 106 -2.67 -13.48 9.41
N TYR A 107 -2.28 -12.58 8.50
CA TYR A 107 -0.95 -11.99 8.48
C TYR A 107 -0.65 -11.22 9.77
N VAL A 108 -1.49 -10.24 10.11
CA VAL A 108 -1.33 -9.41 11.31
C VAL A 108 -1.25 -10.27 12.58
N THR A 109 -2.12 -11.28 12.65
CA THR A 109 -2.13 -12.23 13.77
C THR A 109 -0.77 -12.91 13.92
N LEU A 110 -0.24 -13.54 12.87
CA LEU A 110 1.03 -14.25 12.98
C LEU A 110 2.21 -13.30 13.18
N ALA A 111 2.22 -12.15 12.49
CA ALA A 111 3.28 -11.15 12.58
C ALA A 111 3.40 -10.58 14.00
N SER A 112 2.27 -10.36 14.68
CA SER A 112 2.25 -9.86 16.07
C SER A 112 2.83 -10.83 17.10
N LEU A 113 2.96 -12.12 16.75
CA LEU A 113 3.41 -13.16 17.68
C LEU A 113 4.93 -13.36 17.68
N ASN A 114 5.69 -12.68 16.82
CA ASN A 114 7.17 -12.61 16.76
C ASN A 114 7.94 -13.97 16.82
N LYS A 115 7.26 -15.11 16.72
CA LYS A 115 7.83 -16.47 16.84
C LYS A 115 7.67 -17.32 15.57
N TYR A 116 7.07 -16.76 14.53
CA TYR A 116 6.70 -17.49 13.31
C TYR A 116 7.33 -16.88 12.04
N GLU A 117 8.55 -16.37 12.15
CA GLU A 117 9.30 -15.80 11.02
C GLU A 117 9.48 -16.79 9.87
N GLU A 118 9.55 -18.11 10.15
CA GLU A 118 9.57 -19.15 9.12
C GLU A 118 8.31 -19.18 8.23
N VAL A 119 7.18 -18.66 8.73
CA VAL A 119 5.91 -18.60 8.00
C VAL A 119 5.75 -17.28 7.25
N ILE A 120 6.24 -16.18 7.84
CA ILE A 120 6.16 -14.84 7.25
C ILE A 120 7.53 -14.50 6.66
N ASN A 121 7.77 -15.01 5.45
CA ASN A 121 8.93 -14.60 4.67
C ASN A 121 8.62 -13.30 3.88
N LEU A 122 9.65 -12.77 3.21
CA LEU A 122 9.53 -11.55 2.41
C LEU A 122 8.51 -11.70 1.27
N GLU A 123 8.47 -12.86 0.60
CA GLU A 123 7.50 -13.17 -0.45
C GLU A 123 6.06 -13.10 0.07
N CYS A 124 5.79 -13.68 1.25
CA CYS A 124 4.49 -13.61 1.91
C CYS A 124 4.09 -12.17 2.24
N THR A 125 5.05 -11.39 2.72
CA THR A 125 4.82 -9.97 3.04
C THR A 125 4.50 -9.18 1.77
N ASN A 126 5.28 -9.36 0.71
CA ASN A 126 5.05 -8.69 -0.58
C ASN A 126 3.68 -9.03 -1.15
N ASP A 127 3.28 -10.30 -1.19
CA ASP A 127 1.98 -10.71 -1.73
C ASP A 127 0.80 -10.13 -0.94
N VAL A 128 0.89 -10.13 0.39
CA VAL A 128 -0.15 -9.56 1.24
C VAL A 128 -0.24 -8.05 1.00
N TYR A 129 0.87 -7.34 1.00
CA TYR A 129 0.83 -5.89 0.75
C TYR A 129 0.37 -5.54 -0.65
N ASN A 130 0.78 -6.27 -1.69
CA ASN A 130 0.27 -6.09 -3.05
C ASN A 130 -1.27 -6.22 -3.12
N SER A 131 -1.85 -7.08 -2.29
CA SER A 131 -3.31 -7.25 -2.21
C SER A 131 -4.02 -6.08 -1.51
N PHE A 132 -3.31 -5.28 -0.73
CA PHE A 132 -3.84 -4.16 0.08
C PHE A 132 -3.31 -2.78 -0.32
N CYS A 133 -2.39 -2.73 -1.29
CA CYS A 133 -1.75 -1.52 -1.80
C CYS A 133 -2.19 -1.21 -3.24
N ASP A 134 -3.45 -1.51 -3.56
CA ASP A 134 -4.11 -1.10 -4.80
C ASP A 134 -5.07 0.05 -4.49
N TYR A 135 -4.63 1.28 -4.76
CA TYR A 135 -5.41 2.48 -4.48
C TYR A 135 -6.70 2.58 -5.33
N LEU A 136 -6.69 2.05 -6.56
CA LEU A 136 -7.84 2.11 -7.47
C LEU A 136 -8.96 1.22 -6.95
N TRP A 137 -8.62 -0.01 -6.58
CA TRP A 137 -9.55 -0.94 -5.95
C TRP A 137 -10.13 -0.33 -4.67
N ILE A 138 -9.30 0.18 -3.76
CA ILE A 138 -9.74 0.77 -2.48
C ILE A 138 -10.66 1.97 -2.70
N ALA A 139 -10.32 2.87 -3.63
CA ALA A 139 -11.11 4.07 -3.90
C ALA A 139 -12.54 3.74 -4.37
N ASN A 140 -12.71 2.61 -5.05
CA ASN A 140 -13.99 2.15 -5.60
C ASN A 140 -14.86 1.35 -4.61
N LEU A 141 -14.34 1.02 -3.42
CA LEU A 141 -15.11 0.33 -2.39
C LEU A 141 -16.22 1.22 -1.80
N ASP A 142 -17.32 0.59 -1.36
CA ASP A 142 -18.28 1.26 -0.46
C ASP A 142 -17.56 1.69 0.83
N GLY A 143 -18.04 2.76 1.47
CA GLY A 143 -17.45 3.32 2.68
C GLY A 143 -17.31 2.33 3.82
N ASP A 144 -18.27 1.41 4.03
CA ASP A 144 -18.15 0.44 5.12
C ASP A 144 -17.10 -0.64 4.84
N PHE A 145 -16.98 -1.10 3.60
CA PHE A 145 -15.89 -1.98 3.19
C PHE A 145 -14.54 -1.27 3.23
N ARG A 146 -14.47 -0.02 2.76
CA ARG A 146 -13.24 0.78 2.78
C ARG A 146 -12.72 1.01 4.20
N LYS A 147 -13.59 1.27 5.18
CA LYS A 147 -13.20 1.34 6.60
C LYS A 147 -12.58 0.05 7.10
N SER A 148 -13.17 -1.10 6.76
CA SER A 148 -12.62 -2.42 7.12
C SER A 148 -11.23 -2.62 6.51
N VAL A 149 -11.05 -2.25 5.23
CA VAL A 149 -9.74 -2.30 4.56
C VAL A 149 -8.73 -1.35 5.23
N PHE A 150 -9.12 -0.13 5.61
CA PHE A 150 -8.25 0.81 6.31
C PHE A 150 -7.82 0.30 7.70
N GLU A 151 -8.69 -0.35 8.43
CA GLU A 151 -8.31 -1.02 9.68
C GLU A 151 -7.27 -2.12 9.44
N ILE A 152 -7.39 -2.89 8.36
CA ILE A 152 -6.38 -3.88 8.00
C ILE A 152 -5.06 -3.21 7.60
N MET A 153 -5.10 -2.19 6.72
CA MET A 153 -3.92 -1.44 6.31
C MET A 153 -3.17 -0.84 7.50
N LYS A 154 -3.89 -0.28 8.47
CA LYS A 154 -3.31 0.22 9.73
C LYS A 154 -2.59 -0.90 10.48
N ASN A 155 -3.25 -2.04 10.66
CA ASN A 155 -2.67 -3.17 11.37
C ASN A 155 -1.44 -3.77 10.65
N LEU A 156 -1.47 -3.83 9.32
CA LEU A 156 -0.33 -4.23 8.49
C LEU A 156 0.86 -3.28 8.71
N PHE A 157 0.61 -1.97 8.66
CA PHE A 157 1.63 -0.98 8.96
C PHE A 157 2.25 -1.20 10.34
N LEU A 158 1.43 -1.38 11.38
CA LEU A 158 1.92 -1.55 12.76
C LEU A 158 2.84 -2.74 12.97
N VAL A 159 2.66 -3.83 12.22
CA VAL A 159 3.52 -5.03 12.35
C VAL A 159 4.81 -4.92 11.55
N CYS A 160 4.86 -4.05 10.52
CA CYS A 160 6.00 -3.96 9.61
C CYS A 160 6.82 -2.67 9.76
N TYR A 161 6.29 -1.56 10.27
CA TYR A 161 6.95 -0.25 10.17
C TYR A 161 8.31 -0.11 10.89
N LYS A 162 8.67 -1.06 11.76
CA LYS A 162 9.98 -1.11 12.44
C LYS A 162 10.94 -2.13 11.84
N ARG A 163 10.51 -2.87 10.81
CA ARG A 163 11.26 -3.95 10.18
C ARG A 163 11.92 -3.43 8.91
N GLU A 164 13.20 -3.10 9.01
CA GLU A 164 13.95 -2.47 7.91
C GLU A 164 13.99 -3.35 6.65
N GLU A 165 13.96 -4.67 6.82
CA GLU A 165 13.91 -5.63 5.71
C GLU A 165 12.65 -5.48 4.84
N TYR A 166 11.62 -4.77 5.32
CA TYR A 166 10.37 -4.49 4.61
C TYR A 166 10.27 -3.05 4.09
N GLN A 167 11.39 -2.34 3.96
CA GLN A 167 11.41 -0.93 3.54
C GLN A 167 10.61 -0.65 2.26
N TYR A 168 10.76 -1.45 1.20
CA TYR A 168 10.03 -1.23 -0.06
C TYR A 168 8.52 -1.43 0.09
N VAL A 169 8.12 -2.40 0.90
CA VAL A 169 6.71 -2.66 1.23
C VAL A 169 6.12 -1.51 2.04
N GLN A 170 6.88 -0.96 2.98
CA GLN A 170 6.50 0.26 3.71
C GLN A 170 6.34 1.44 2.75
N ILE A 171 7.26 1.63 1.80
CA ILE A 171 7.17 2.70 0.79
C ILE A 171 5.93 2.51 -0.09
N GLN A 172 5.61 1.28 -0.50
CA GLN A 172 4.39 0.97 -1.27
C GLN A 172 3.12 1.32 -0.48
N TRP A 173 3.09 1.02 0.82
CA TRP A 173 1.99 1.41 1.70
C TRP A 173 1.82 2.93 1.76
N TRP A 174 2.91 3.67 2.00
CA TRP A 174 2.88 5.14 2.03
C TRP A 174 2.47 5.75 0.69
N THR A 175 2.93 5.15 -0.40
CA THR A 175 2.56 5.52 -1.77
C THR A 175 1.06 5.36 -2.00
N THR A 176 0.50 4.22 -1.60
CA THR A 176 -0.94 3.95 -1.72
C THR A 176 -1.76 4.97 -0.93
N VAL A 177 -1.34 5.27 0.29
CA VAL A 177 -2.02 6.27 1.15
C VAL A 177 -1.93 7.67 0.55
N LEU A 178 -0.79 8.05 -0.02
CA LEU A 178 -0.65 9.31 -0.75
C LEU A 178 -1.64 9.37 -1.93
N GLN A 179 -1.72 8.32 -2.76
CA GLN A 179 -2.66 8.28 -3.89
C GLN A 179 -4.13 8.42 -3.44
N LEU A 180 -4.49 7.79 -2.32
CA LEU A 180 -5.83 7.91 -1.74
C LEU A 180 -6.11 9.32 -1.17
N LEU A 181 -5.11 10.00 -0.60
CA LEU A 181 -5.23 11.40 -0.18
C LEU A 181 -5.41 12.35 -1.37
N LEU A 182 -4.85 11.99 -2.54
CA LEU A 182 -4.99 12.73 -3.79
C LEU A 182 -6.24 12.34 -4.59
N ASN A 183 -7.07 11.43 -4.08
CA ASN A 183 -8.23 10.92 -4.81
C ASN A 183 -9.29 12.01 -5.07
N ASN A 184 -10.00 11.93 -6.20
CA ASN A 184 -11.04 12.90 -6.57
C ASN A 184 -12.23 12.91 -5.59
N ASN A 185 -12.52 11.78 -4.94
CA ASN A 185 -13.61 11.61 -3.99
C ASN A 185 -13.24 12.15 -2.61
N SER A 186 -13.95 13.19 -2.14
CA SER A 186 -13.70 13.83 -0.84
C SER A 186 -13.88 12.89 0.35
N LYS A 187 -14.80 11.91 0.27
CA LYS A 187 -15.01 10.91 1.31
C LYS A 187 -13.81 9.97 1.42
N VAL A 188 -13.25 9.53 0.29
CA VAL A 188 -12.02 8.73 0.26
C VAL A 188 -10.89 9.53 0.92
N ARG A 189 -10.66 10.78 0.48
CA ARG A 189 -9.62 11.65 1.07
C ARG A 189 -9.76 11.80 2.58
N TYR A 190 -10.98 12.05 3.06
CA TYR A 190 -11.25 12.23 4.49
C TYR A 190 -10.96 10.94 5.28
N GLU A 191 -11.46 9.80 4.83
CA GLU A 191 -11.25 8.52 5.51
C GLU A 191 -9.76 8.11 5.49
N THR A 192 -9.03 8.41 4.41
CA THR A 192 -7.57 8.21 4.33
C THR A 192 -6.81 9.15 5.25
N PHE A 193 -7.25 10.40 5.38
CA PHE A 193 -6.68 11.31 6.37
C PHE A 193 -6.83 10.75 7.79
N LEU A 194 -8.01 10.23 8.13
CA LEU A 194 -8.22 9.55 9.42
C LEU A 194 -7.28 8.35 9.59
N LEU A 195 -7.07 7.54 8.56
CA LEU A 195 -6.09 6.44 8.62
C LEU A 195 -4.70 6.95 9.01
N VAL A 196 -4.21 8.01 8.35
CA VAL A 196 -2.90 8.62 8.66
C VAL A 196 -2.88 9.19 10.06
N ASP A 197 -3.90 9.96 10.46
CA ASP A 197 -4.00 10.62 11.76
C ASP A 197 -3.94 9.61 12.93
N HIS A 198 -4.63 8.47 12.79
CA HIS A 198 -4.68 7.43 13.81
C HIS A 198 -3.43 6.53 13.89
N LEU A 199 -2.43 6.71 13.01
CA LEU A 199 -1.16 6.01 13.16
C LEU A 199 -0.44 6.48 14.45
N PRO A 200 0.05 5.57 15.31
CA PRO A 200 0.72 5.91 16.57
C PRO A 200 2.19 6.31 16.34
N VAL A 201 2.39 7.29 15.48
CA VAL A 201 3.69 7.88 15.13
C VAL A 201 3.67 9.31 15.64
N HIS A 202 4.47 9.60 16.67
CA HIS A 202 4.61 10.94 17.19
C HIS A 202 5.43 11.79 16.22
N CYS A 203 4.82 12.81 15.64
CA CYS A 203 5.47 13.80 14.80
C CYS A 203 5.22 15.21 15.35
N THR A 204 6.18 16.10 15.14
CA THR A 204 6.14 17.50 15.61
C THR A 204 5.44 18.43 14.63
N ALA A 205 4.65 17.91 13.68
CA ALA A 205 4.03 18.73 12.64
C ALA A 205 3.06 19.76 13.26
N ILE A 206 3.35 21.04 13.03
CA ILE A 206 2.58 22.18 13.53
C ILE A 206 1.47 22.59 12.53
N ASP A 207 1.57 22.18 11.27
CA ASP A 207 0.64 22.55 10.19
C ASP A 207 -0.37 21.45 9.81
N CYS A 208 -1.63 21.86 9.70
CA CYS A 208 -2.81 21.00 9.51
C CYS A 208 -3.07 20.53 8.06
N SER A 209 -2.07 20.48 7.17
CA SER A 209 -2.28 19.94 5.81
C SER A 209 -2.15 18.41 5.82
N HIS A 210 -3.04 17.70 5.10
CA HIS A 210 -3.02 16.24 5.04
C HIS A 210 -1.68 15.70 4.54
N LEU A 211 -1.06 16.39 3.58
CA LEU A 211 0.23 16.02 3.01
C LEU A 211 1.38 16.22 4.02
N ASN A 212 1.41 17.34 4.74
CA ASN A 212 2.46 17.58 5.75
C ASN A 212 2.41 16.57 6.88
N LEU A 213 1.21 16.15 7.31
CA LEU A 213 1.05 15.08 8.29
C LEU A 213 1.61 13.75 7.77
N LEU A 214 1.27 13.39 6.53
CA LEU A 214 1.80 12.18 5.89
C LEU A 214 3.33 12.21 5.80
N LEU A 215 3.90 13.29 5.28
CA LEU A 215 5.35 13.45 5.13
C LEU A 215 6.07 13.41 6.48
N SER A 216 5.51 14.05 7.50
CA SER A 216 6.08 14.06 8.84
C SER A 216 6.06 12.66 9.47
N LYS A 217 4.97 11.91 9.34
CA LYS A 217 4.91 10.53 9.85
C LYS A 217 5.81 9.59 9.04
N PHE A 218 5.84 9.74 7.72
CA PHE A 218 6.75 9.00 6.84
C PHE A 218 8.20 9.20 7.26
N PHE A 219 8.63 10.44 7.46
CA PHE A 219 9.97 10.79 7.91
C PHE A 219 10.30 10.19 9.27
N GLN A 220 9.42 10.36 10.27
CA GLN A 220 9.67 9.82 11.62
C GLN A 220 9.80 8.30 11.64
N CYS A 221 9.11 7.59 10.74
CA CYS A 221 9.23 6.14 10.63
C CYS A 221 10.53 5.69 10.00
N ASN A 222 11.09 6.46 9.05
CA ASN A 222 12.17 5.99 8.19
C ASN A 222 13.53 6.64 8.47
N ILE A 223 13.59 7.75 9.22
CA ILE A 223 14.84 8.48 9.51
C ILE A 223 15.85 7.66 10.31
N ARG A 224 15.39 6.62 11.03
CA ARG A 224 16.24 5.75 11.85
C ARG A 224 16.62 4.44 11.16
N ASN A 225 16.16 4.21 9.94
CA ASN A 225 16.53 3.01 9.19
C ASN A 225 18.02 3.04 8.83
N THR A 226 18.59 1.90 8.45
CA THR A 226 19.97 1.81 7.96
C THR A 226 20.23 2.69 6.73
N HIS A 227 19.21 2.85 5.86
CA HIS A 227 19.29 3.61 4.61
C HIS A 227 18.23 4.73 4.55
N PRO A 228 18.37 5.80 5.33
CA PRO A 228 17.44 6.93 5.32
C PRO A 228 17.44 7.71 4.00
N GLU A 229 18.53 7.66 3.24
CA GLU A 229 18.66 8.26 1.90
C GLU A 229 17.61 7.75 0.89
N CYS A 230 17.06 6.54 1.10
CA CYS A 230 15.98 6.01 0.27
C CYS A 230 14.70 6.86 0.32
N MET A 231 14.47 7.60 1.42
CA MET A 231 13.35 8.55 1.49
C MET A 231 13.47 9.65 0.44
N CYS A 232 14.69 10.07 0.08
CA CYS A 232 14.90 11.04 -0.98
C CYS A 232 14.35 10.54 -2.32
N ILE A 233 14.54 9.25 -2.60
CA ILE A 233 14.06 8.60 -3.82
C ILE A 233 12.54 8.42 -3.80
N ALA A 234 11.96 8.01 -2.67
CA ALA A 234 10.51 7.91 -2.53
C ALA A 234 9.84 9.27 -2.76
N LEU A 235 10.33 10.34 -2.12
CA LEU A 235 9.77 11.69 -2.27
C LEU A 235 9.94 12.25 -3.69
N PHE A 236 11.05 11.94 -4.35
CA PHE A 236 11.24 12.27 -5.77
C PHE A 236 10.27 11.53 -6.67
N TYR A 237 10.11 10.21 -6.48
CA TYR A 237 9.11 9.42 -7.19
C TYR A 237 7.69 9.98 -7.01
N TRP A 238 7.33 10.33 -5.77
CA TRP A 238 6.04 10.94 -5.41
C TRP A 238 5.78 12.26 -6.12
N SER A 239 6.84 13.03 -6.38
CA SER A 239 6.75 14.34 -7.02
C SER A 239 6.68 14.27 -8.54
N ILE A 240 7.30 13.24 -9.13
CA ILE A 240 7.48 13.16 -10.58
C ILE A 240 6.48 12.23 -11.26
N ALA A 241 6.20 11.06 -10.68
CA ALA A 241 5.50 9.97 -11.40
C ALA A 241 4.16 9.56 -10.80
N LEU A 242 3.92 9.83 -9.50
CA LEU A 242 2.62 9.53 -8.86
C LEU A 242 1.46 10.41 -9.29
N LEU A 243 1.74 11.33 -10.21
CA LEU A 243 0.83 12.31 -10.75
C LEU A 243 0.51 12.04 -12.24
N ASP A 244 1.11 10.99 -12.80
CA ASP A 244 0.93 10.56 -14.18
C ASP A 244 -0.21 9.53 -14.24
N ASN A 245 -1.28 9.88 -14.95
CA ASN A 245 -2.36 8.94 -15.31
C ASN A 245 -1.80 7.99 -16.39
N ILE A 246 -1.12 6.92 -16.00
CA ILE A 246 -0.39 6.05 -16.95
C ILE A 246 -1.33 5.20 -17.83
N ASP A 247 -2.58 4.95 -17.44
CA ASP A 247 -3.50 4.11 -18.23
C ASP A 247 -4.86 4.77 -18.45
N TYR A 248 -4.94 5.78 -19.33
CA TYR A 248 -6.24 6.18 -19.86
C TYR A 248 -6.18 6.51 -21.35
N GLU A 249 -6.52 5.53 -22.19
CA GLU A 249 -6.86 5.77 -23.61
C GLU A 249 -8.06 6.71 -23.67
N MET A 250 -7.87 7.90 -24.22
CA MET A 250 -8.98 8.82 -24.48
C MET A 250 -9.81 8.30 -25.66
N ASP A 251 -11.01 7.79 -25.39
CA ASP A 251 -12.08 7.69 -26.39
C ASP A 251 -12.70 9.09 -26.60
N ASP A 252 -13.08 9.41 -27.84
CA ASP A 252 -13.70 10.68 -28.27
C ASP A 252 -14.96 11.07 -27.48
N THR A 253 -15.55 10.13 -26.72
CA THR A 253 -16.72 10.35 -25.86
C THR A 253 -16.39 10.83 -24.44
N ASP A 254 -15.11 10.81 -24.04
CA ASP A 254 -14.66 11.01 -22.65
C ASP A 254 -14.11 12.42 -22.35
N VAL A 255 -14.29 13.36 -23.29
CA VAL A 255 -13.72 14.73 -23.24
C VAL A 255 -14.26 15.57 -22.06
N PHE A 256 -15.42 15.21 -21.50
CA PHE A 256 -16.09 16.00 -20.45
C PHE A 256 -16.08 15.39 -19.04
N ASN A 257 -15.58 14.16 -18.85
CA ASN A 257 -15.65 13.46 -17.55
C ASN A 257 -14.36 13.46 -16.73
N LYS A 258 -13.29 14.12 -17.17
CA LYS A 258 -11.96 14.00 -16.53
C LYS A 258 -11.31 15.32 -16.19
N CYS A 259 -11.93 16.04 -15.26
CA CYS A 259 -11.15 16.86 -14.36
C CYS A 259 -10.77 15.96 -13.18
N THR A 260 -9.51 15.49 -13.13
CA THR A 260 -8.86 15.27 -11.83
C THR A 260 -9.14 16.50 -10.99
N ASN A 261 -9.43 16.34 -9.70
CA ASN A 261 -9.88 17.43 -8.84
C ASN A 261 -8.70 18.38 -8.53
N TYR A 262 -8.26 19.14 -9.54
CA TYR A 262 -7.22 20.16 -9.47
C TYR A 262 -7.60 21.27 -8.47
N ASP A 263 -8.87 21.36 -8.09
CA ASP A 263 -9.35 22.28 -7.07
C ASP A 263 -8.87 21.93 -5.65
N PHE A 264 -8.31 20.74 -5.41
CA PHE A 264 -7.92 20.30 -4.05
C PHE A 264 -6.44 19.93 -3.89
N PHE A 265 -5.80 19.30 -4.89
CA PHE A 265 -4.35 19.06 -4.88
C PHE A 265 -3.80 19.14 -6.30
N GLU A 266 -3.16 20.26 -6.62
CA GLU A 266 -2.43 20.41 -7.88
C GLU A 266 -1.17 19.52 -7.85
N PRO A 267 -0.93 18.69 -8.87
CA PRO A 267 0.29 17.87 -8.96
C PRO A 267 1.59 18.63 -8.68
N VAL A 268 1.70 19.87 -9.18
CA VAL A 268 2.86 20.73 -8.96
C VAL A 268 3.00 21.13 -7.50
N GLU A 269 1.90 21.32 -6.77
CA GLU A 269 1.90 21.65 -5.34
C GLU A 269 2.41 20.48 -4.50
N VAL A 270 2.03 19.24 -4.84
CA VAL A 270 2.58 18.04 -4.20
C VAL A 270 4.10 17.98 -4.41
N SER A 271 4.56 18.20 -5.66
CA SER A 271 5.98 18.24 -5.98
C SER A 271 6.73 19.34 -5.22
N ARG A 272 6.14 20.52 -5.09
CA ARG A 272 6.71 21.65 -4.34
C ARG A 272 6.89 21.29 -2.87
N ILE A 273 5.83 20.79 -2.22
CA ILE A 273 5.86 20.40 -0.80
C ILE A 273 6.88 19.28 -0.55
N CYS A 274 6.96 18.28 -1.43
CA CYS A 274 7.98 17.23 -1.32
C CYS A 274 9.41 17.77 -1.47
N ALA A 275 9.66 18.66 -2.44
CA ALA A 275 10.97 19.26 -2.65
C ALA A 275 11.40 20.15 -1.46
N GLU A 276 10.49 20.97 -0.94
CA GLU A 276 10.71 21.79 0.27
C GLU A 276 11.01 20.89 1.48
N PHE A 277 10.19 19.86 1.69
CA PHE A 277 10.40 18.91 2.78
C PHE A 277 11.78 18.24 2.72
N LEU A 278 12.22 17.86 1.52
CA LEU A 278 13.54 17.31 1.29
C LEU A 278 14.66 18.29 1.66
N ILE A 279 14.57 19.53 1.19
CA ILE A 279 15.58 20.57 1.44
C ILE A 279 15.68 20.86 2.95
N GLU A 280 14.55 20.92 3.64
CA GLU A 280 14.48 21.22 5.07
C GLU A 280 14.96 20.07 5.96
N ASN A 281 14.56 18.83 5.63
CA ASN A 281 14.70 17.70 6.57
C ASN A 281 15.73 16.65 6.12
N MET A 282 16.02 16.56 4.82
CA MET A 282 16.80 15.46 4.24
C MET A 282 18.16 15.88 3.66
N LYS A 283 18.54 17.16 3.76
CA LYS A 283 19.79 17.69 3.22
C LYS A 283 21.06 16.86 3.56
N PRO A 284 21.27 16.36 4.79
CA PRO A 284 22.45 15.55 5.12
C PRO A 284 22.53 14.22 4.37
N TYR A 285 21.41 13.71 3.87
CA TYR A 285 21.30 12.40 3.23
C TYR A 285 21.34 12.47 1.71
N MET A 286 21.27 13.67 1.11
CA MET A 286 21.22 13.85 -0.36
C MET A 286 22.53 13.47 -1.07
N ASP A 287 23.64 13.52 -0.36
CA ASP A 287 24.98 13.25 -0.88
C ASP A 287 25.51 11.87 -0.46
N ILE A 288 24.71 11.09 0.29
CA ILE A 288 24.99 9.68 0.59
C ILE A 288 24.77 8.85 -0.68
N ILE A 289 25.64 7.86 -0.89
CA ILE A 289 25.51 6.90 -1.99
C ILE A 289 24.27 6.04 -1.75
N LEU A 290 23.38 6.00 -2.74
CA LEU A 290 22.17 5.21 -2.67
C LEU A 290 22.49 3.70 -2.80
N PRO A 291 21.76 2.83 -2.09
CA PRO A 291 21.81 1.39 -2.33
C PRO A 291 21.44 1.06 -3.77
N ASP A 292 22.13 0.09 -4.36
CA ASP A 292 21.90 -0.28 -5.77
C ASP A 292 20.49 -0.86 -5.96
N GLU A 293 19.94 -1.55 -4.97
CA GLU A 293 18.57 -2.05 -4.99
C GLU A 293 17.55 -0.90 -5.07
N THR A 294 17.85 0.24 -4.43
CA THR A 294 16.99 1.43 -4.49
C THR A 294 17.05 2.06 -5.87
N ILE A 295 18.21 2.03 -6.51
CA ILE A 295 18.39 2.49 -7.89
C ILE A 295 17.63 1.57 -8.87
N ASP A 296 17.68 0.24 -8.70
CA ASP A 296 16.88 -0.69 -9.51
C ASP A 296 15.39 -0.46 -9.35
N TRP A 297 14.97 -0.26 -8.10
CA TRP A 297 13.58 0.03 -7.80
C TRP A 297 13.09 1.29 -8.51
N ILE A 298 13.79 2.42 -8.41
CA ILE A 298 13.35 3.66 -9.08
C ILE A 298 13.48 3.59 -10.60
N ASN A 299 14.50 2.91 -11.13
CA ASN A 299 14.62 2.65 -12.57
C ASN A 299 13.40 1.91 -13.11
N SER A 300 12.93 0.88 -12.38
CA SER A 300 11.75 0.11 -12.76
C SER A 300 10.46 0.94 -12.73
N LEU A 301 10.33 1.86 -11.77
CA LEU A 301 9.14 2.70 -11.62
C LEU A 301 9.07 3.84 -12.63
N LEU A 302 10.20 4.44 -12.97
CA LEU A 302 10.27 5.57 -13.90
C LEU A 302 10.55 5.16 -15.34
N ASN A 303 10.84 3.87 -15.58
CA ASN A 303 11.30 3.35 -16.87
C ASN A 303 12.54 4.12 -17.40
N VAL A 304 13.56 4.24 -16.55
CA VAL A 304 14.83 4.93 -16.83
C VAL A 304 16.03 4.06 -16.44
N GLU A 305 17.24 4.47 -16.84
CA GLU A 305 18.48 3.72 -16.59
C GLU A 305 19.52 4.61 -15.89
N PHE A 306 19.36 4.81 -14.58
CA PHE A 306 20.39 5.46 -13.79
C PHE A 306 21.60 4.56 -13.55
N GLN A 307 22.78 5.19 -13.48
CA GLN A 307 24.01 4.53 -13.04
C GLN A 307 23.90 4.08 -11.58
N LYS A 308 24.55 2.97 -11.27
CA LYS A 308 24.68 2.43 -9.91
C LYS A 308 25.58 3.28 -9.03
N SER A 309 25.41 3.13 -7.71
CA SER A 309 26.25 3.77 -6.70
C SER A 309 26.35 5.30 -6.86
N ILE A 310 25.24 5.96 -7.20
CA ILE A 310 25.15 7.43 -7.28
C ILE A 310 24.43 7.99 -6.05
N SER A 311 24.69 9.26 -5.73
CA SER A 311 23.91 9.98 -4.72
C SER A 311 22.58 10.46 -5.26
N PHE A 312 21.64 10.81 -4.38
CA PHE A 312 20.36 11.41 -4.76
C PHE A 312 20.55 12.68 -5.61
N ARG A 313 21.49 13.54 -5.24
CA ARG A 313 21.78 14.76 -6.02
C ARG A 313 22.21 14.45 -7.46
N THR A 314 23.04 13.42 -7.62
CA THR A 314 23.49 12.96 -8.95
C THR A 314 22.32 12.37 -9.73
N LEU A 315 21.45 11.59 -9.08
CA LEU A 315 20.24 11.05 -9.70
C LEU A 315 19.31 12.15 -10.21
N VAL A 316 19.03 13.18 -9.40
CA VAL A 316 18.19 14.32 -9.80
C VAL A 316 18.80 15.05 -11.00
N ARG A 317 20.12 15.24 -11.03
CA ARG A 317 20.83 15.84 -12.18
C ARG A 317 20.71 14.97 -13.43
N ASN A 318 20.95 13.67 -13.30
CA ASN A 318 20.86 12.73 -14.42
C ASN A 318 19.43 12.61 -14.95
N TYR A 319 18.41 12.80 -14.11
CA TYR A 319 17.02 12.77 -14.57
C TYR A 319 16.70 13.88 -15.59
N GLU A 320 17.50 14.96 -15.65
CA GLU A 320 17.31 16.07 -16.60
C GLU A 320 17.23 15.60 -18.05
N SER A 321 18.00 14.56 -18.42
CA SER A 321 17.99 14.01 -19.78
C SER A 321 16.70 13.28 -20.14
N TYR A 322 15.89 12.91 -19.15
CA TYR A 322 14.60 12.23 -19.33
C TYR A 322 13.42 13.20 -19.27
N VAL A 323 13.65 14.47 -18.93
CA VAL A 323 12.61 15.48 -18.88
C VAL A 323 12.28 15.93 -20.31
N PRO A 324 10.99 15.98 -20.70
CA PRO A 324 10.59 16.40 -22.04
C PRO A 324 11.10 17.82 -22.37
N ILE A 325 11.53 18.01 -23.63
CA ILE A 325 11.91 19.33 -24.16
C ILE A 325 10.75 19.85 -25.00
N PHE A 326 10.38 21.13 -24.81
CA PHE A 326 9.40 21.79 -25.67
C PHE A 326 10.09 22.52 -26.83
N GLU A 327 9.92 22.02 -28.04
CA GLU A 327 10.50 22.61 -29.24
C GLU A 327 9.54 23.62 -29.91
N ASN A 328 8.21 23.40 -29.87
CA ASN A 328 7.22 24.20 -30.58
C ASN A 328 6.01 24.53 -29.70
N LYS A 329 6.17 25.58 -28.89
CA LYS A 329 5.23 26.02 -27.84
C LYS A 329 3.75 25.98 -28.22
N LEU A 330 3.35 26.33 -29.45
CA LEU A 330 1.94 26.42 -29.84
C LEU A 330 1.34 25.08 -30.30
N HIS A 331 2.09 24.27 -31.06
CA HIS A 331 1.63 22.94 -31.50
C HIS A 331 1.66 21.94 -30.36
N ASP A 332 2.63 22.09 -29.46
CA ASP A 332 2.74 21.26 -28.27
C ASP A 332 1.53 21.49 -27.35
N ILE A 333 1.07 22.73 -27.13
CA ILE A 333 -0.12 23.05 -26.30
C ILE A 333 -1.40 22.35 -26.78
N LEU A 334 -1.52 22.09 -28.08
CA LEU A 334 -2.69 21.45 -28.69
C LEU A 334 -2.67 19.92 -28.59
N ASN A 335 -1.58 19.32 -28.12
CA ASN A 335 -1.47 17.87 -27.93
C ASN A 335 -2.06 17.46 -26.57
N PRO A 336 -2.96 16.47 -26.48
CA PRO A 336 -3.49 16.02 -25.19
C PRO A 336 -2.43 15.50 -24.19
N THR A 337 -1.30 15.00 -24.70
CA THR A 337 -0.14 14.58 -23.87
C THR A 337 0.69 15.74 -23.34
N TYR A 338 0.39 16.98 -23.78
CA TYR A 338 1.07 18.20 -23.36
C TYR A 338 0.97 18.44 -21.86
N LYS A 339 -0.22 18.15 -21.30
CA LYS A 339 -0.50 18.37 -19.88
C LYS A 339 0.47 17.58 -19.01
N ASN A 340 0.66 16.29 -19.30
CA ASN A 340 1.54 15.43 -18.52
C ASN A 340 3.01 15.85 -18.66
N LYS A 341 3.45 16.15 -19.88
CA LYS A 341 4.82 16.66 -20.13
C LYS A 341 5.09 17.97 -19.40
N LEU A 342 4.12 18.89 -19.39
CA LEU A 342 4.23 20.17 -18.69
C LEU A 342 4.28 19.96 -17.18
N LEU A 343 3.41 19.09 -16.63
CA LEU A 343 3.43 18.74 -15.21
C LEU A 343 4.78 18.12 -14.81
N GLN A 344 5.31 17.19 -15.61
CA GLN A 344 6.61 16.58 -15.36
C GLN A 344 7.74 17.62 -15.32
N ILE A 345 7.74 18.58 -16.25
CA ILE A 345 8.69 19.69 -16.25
C ILE A 345 8.52 20.54 -14.99
N LEU A 346 7.31 21.02 -14.71
CA LEU A 346 7.03 21.90 -13.56
C LEU A 346 7.36 21.24 -12.22
N SER A 347 7.05 19.95 -12.07
CA SER A 347 7.45 19.16 -10.91
C SER A 347 8.97 19.06 -10.80
N TYR A 348 9.67 18.75 -11.90
CA TYR A 348 11.12 18.69 -11.91
C TYR A 348 11.79 20.05 -11.61
N GLU A 349 11.16 21.16 -11.99
CA GLU A 349 11.68 22.50 -11.68
C GLU A 349 11.78 22.76 -10.17
N GLN A 350 10.92 22.13 -9.36
CA GLN A 350 10.97 22.24 -7.90
C GLN A 350 12.28 21.69 -7.31
N TYR A 351 12.99 20.84 -8.05
CA TYR A 351 14.24 20.21 -7.63
C TYR A 351 15.50 20.98 -8.08
N LYS A 352 15.36 22.14 -8.75
CA LYS A 352 16.51 22.94 -9.24
C LYS A 352 17.49 23.33 -8.14
N ASP A 353 17.01 23.68 -6.96
CA ASP A 353 17.88 24.11 -5.84
C ASP A 353 18.69 22.95 -5.25
N ILE A 354 18.16 21.73 -5.33
CA ILE A 354 18.89 20.51 -4.99
C ILE A 354 20.00 20.25 -6.04
N LYS A 355 19.85 20.68 -7.29
CA LYS A 355 20.91 20.55 -8.30
C LYS A 355 22.10 21.49 -8.05
N CYS A 356 21.87 22.69 -7.52
CA CYS A 356 22.83 23.80 -7.60
C CYS A 356 23.82 23.91 -6.42
N THR A 357 23.77 23.07 -5.40
CA THR A 357 24.67 23.18 -4.23
C THR A 357 26.04 22.50 -4.45
N TYR A 358 26.84 23.06 -5.36
CA TYR A 358 28.31 23.00 -5.33
C TYR A 358 28.82 24.28 -6.00
N ASN A 359 28.83 25.39 -5.25
CA ASN A 359 29.66 26.56 -5.51
C ASN A 359 29.59 27.51 -4.32
N THR A 360 30.22 27.11 -3.21
CA THR A 360 30.92 28.06 -2.34
C THR A 360 32.30 27.49 -2.05
N SER A 361 33.25 27.86 -2.91
CA SER A 361 34.65 28.15 -2.57
C SER A 361 34.72 28.86 -1.21
N THR A 362 35.70 28.65 -0.33
CA THR A 362 37.14 28.38 -0.48
C THR A 362 37.65 27.88 0.87
#